data_AF-A0A2D8I562-F1
#
_entry.id   AF-A0A2D8I562-F1
#
_cell.length_a   1.000
_cell.length_b   1.000
_cell.length_c   1.000
_cell.angle_alpha   90.00
_cell.angle_beta   90.00
_cell.angle_gamma   90.00
#
_symmetry.space_group_name_H-M   'P 1'
#
loop_
_entity.id
_entity.type
_entity.pdbx_description
1 polymer ?
#
loop_
_entity_poly.entity_id
_entity_poly.type
_entity_poly.pdbx_seq_one_letter_code
_entity_poly.pdbx_strand_id
1 'polypeptide(L)'
;MNWIEDNLYSEWENIDSYEFSHTSKACLKSKSYLGNDRYWESFKKSYSDLILENQKNDGSWPTAKNFHGDSDIFRTALMIDALLTF
;
A
#
# COMPACT_ATOMS: atom_id res chain seq x y z
N MET A 1 11.55 -18.46 0.53
CA MET A 1 11.96 -17.06 0.34
C MET A 1 10.67 -16.27 0.21
N ASN A 2 10.33 -15.43 1.20
CA ASN A 2 9.08 -14.66 1.22
C ASN A 2 9.41 -13.19 1.03
N TRP A 3 9.94 -12.88 -0.14
CA TRP A 3 10.41 -11.53 -0.47
C TRP A 3 9.37 -10.44 -0.15
N ILE A 4 8.08 -10.70 -0.38
CA ILE A 4 7.00 -9.76 -0.03
C ILE A 4 7.00 -9.45 1.47
N GLU A 5 6.99 -10.46 2.34
CA GLU A 5 6.97 -10.28 3.80
C GLU A 5 8.22 -9.55 4.30
N ASP A 6 9.38 -9.82 3.67
CA ASP A 6 10.66 -9.24 4.03
C ASP A 6 10.84 -7.78 3.53
N ASN A 7 9.97 -7.30 2.62
CA ASN A 7 10.07 -5.98 1.98
C ASN A 7 8.83 -5.10 2.26
N LEU A 8 7.98 -5.45 3.23
CA LEU A 8 6.90 -4.55 3.68
C LEU A 8 7.49 -3.39 4.50
N TYR A 9 7.07 -2.17 4.20
CA TYR A 9 7.42 -0.97 4.95
C TYR A 9 6.69 -0.94 6.30
N SER A 10 7.38 -0.54 7.36
CA SER A 10 6.82 -0.37 8.70
C SER A 10 6.57 1.09 9.09
N GLU A 11 7.03 2.03 8.28
CA GLU A 11 6.99 3.46 8.56
C GLU A 11 6.52 4.24 7.33
N TRP A 12 5.70 5.27 7.54
CA TRP A 12 5.06 6.03 6.47
C TRP A 12 6.08 6.69 5.54
N GLU A 13 7.13 7.30 6.10
CA GLU A 13 8.18 7.99 5.34
C GLU A 13 8.92 7.12 4.32
N ASN A 14 8.87 5.80 4.48
CA ASN A 14 9.48 4.84 3.58
C ASN A 14 8.54 4.35 2.47
N ILE A 15 7.25 4.68 2.53
CA ILE A 15 6.26 4.26 1.53
C ILE A 15 6.47 5.01 0.22
N ASP A 16 6.72 4.24 -0.83
CA ASP A 16 6.47 4.65 -2.20
C ASP A 16 5.02 4.29 -2.56
N SER A 17 4.15 5.31 -2.69
CA SER A 17 2.72 5.08 -2.92
C SER A 17 2.41 4.40 -4.26
N TYR A 18 3.30 4.50 -5.25
CA TYR A 18 3.16 3.82 -6.53
C TYR A 18 3.45 2.33 -6.39
N GLU A 19 4.59 1.99 -5.77
CA GLU A 19 4.93 0.60 -5.45
C GLU A 19 3.87 -0.05 -4.55
N PHE A 20 3.36 0.72 -3.59
CA PHE A 20 2.34 0.31 -2.66
C PHE A 20 1.04 -0.13 -3.35
N SER A 21 0.49 0.72 -4.23
CA SER A 21 -0.72 0.43 -5.01
C SER A 21 -0.55 -0.82 -5.89
N HIS A 22 0.60 -1.02 -6.52
CA HIS A 22 0.85 -2.22 -7.31
C HIS A 22 0.98 -3.47 -6.45
N THR A 23 1.65 -3.37 -5.31
CA THR A 23 1.83 -4.48 -4.37
C THR A 23 0.50 -4.94 -3.80
N SER A 24 -0.40 -4.02 -3.45
CA SER A 24 -1.73 -4.35 -2.93
C SER A 24 -2.55 -5.16 -3.95
N LYS A 25 -2.55 -4.73 -5.22
CA LYS A 25 -3.22 -5.42 -6.33
C LYS A 25 -2.61 -6.78 -6.62
N ALA A 26 -1.28 -6.90 -6.58
CA ALA A 26 -0.58 -8.17 -6.76
C ALA A 26 -0.96 -9.18 -5.65
N CYS A 27 -1.01 -8.72 -4.40
CA CYS A 27 -1.41 -9.55 -3.26
C CYS A 27 -2.87 -10.01 -3.39
N LEU A 28 -3.79 -9.11 -3.70
CA LEU A 28 -5.21 -9.44 -3.91
C LEU A 28 -5.40 -10.43 -5.08
N LYS A 29 -4.68 -10.22 -6.19
CA LYS A 29 -4.71 -11.14 -7.34
C LYS A 29 -4.15 -12.52 -7.00
N SER A 30 -3.11 -12.58 -6.17
CA SER A 30 -2.56 -13.86 -5.71
C SER A 30 -3.59 -14.67 -4.91
N LYS A 31 -4.37 -13.98 -4.06
CA LYS A 31 -5.50 -14.56 -3.33
C LYS A 31 -6.58 -15.06 -4.28
N SER A 32 -7.06 -14.22 -5.19
CA SER A 32 -8.18 -14.56 -6.08
C SER A 32 -7.85 -15.62 -7.14
N TYR A 33 -6.61 -15.68 -7.63
CA TYR A 33 -6.20 -16.58 -8.70
C TYR A 33 -5.56 -17.88 -8.20
N LEU A 34 -4.74 -17.82 -7.14
CA LEU A 34 -3.98 -18.97 -6.64
C LEU A 34 -4.60 -19.57 -5.36
N GLY A 35 -5.63 -18.96 -4.80
CA GLY A 35 -6.21 -19.35 -3.51
C GLY A 35 -5.21 -19.20 -2.35
N ASN A 36 -4.18 -18.37 -2.51
CA ASN A 36 -3.13 -18.17 -1.52
C ASN A 36 -3.30 -16.82 -0.84
N ASP A 37 -3.97 -16.84 0.31
CA ASP A 37 -4.30 -15.65 1.08
C ASP A 37 -3.10 -15.11 1.89
N ARG A 38 -2.02 -15.87 2.01
CA ARG A 38 -0.88 -15.54 2.87
C ARG A 38 -0.32 -14.14 2.63
N TYR A 39 -0.08 -13.79 1.36
CA TYR A 39 0.52 -12.50 1.00
C TYR A 39 -0.47 -11.36 1.21
N TRP A 40 -1.75 -11.61 0.92
CA TRP A 40 -2.82 -10.66 1.18
C TRP A 40 -2.97 -10.36 2.67
N GLU A 41 -3.02 -11.39 3.53
CA GLU A 41 -3.12 -11.21 4.98
C GLU A 41 -1.89 -10.49 5.56
N SER A 42 -0.69 -10.81 5.07
CA SER A 42 0.55 -10.15 5.51
C SER A 42 0.59 -8.68 5.12
N PHE A 43 0.19 -8.37 3.88
CA PHE A 43 0.06 -7.00 3.39
C PHE A 43 -0.97 -6.22 4.21
N LYS A 44 -2.17 -6.79 4.37
CA LYS A 44 -3.27 -6.18 5.13
C LYS A 44 -2.84 -5.84 6.56
N LYS A 45 -2.26 -6.82 7.27
CA LYS A 45 -1.80 -6.66 8.64
C LYS A 45 -0.76 -5.54 8.79
N SER A 46 0.15 -5.39 7.82
CA SER A 46 1.25 -4.44 7.94
C SER A 46 0.83 -3.01 7.62
N TYR A 47 -0.21 -2.83 6.81
CA TYR A 47 -0.51 -1.53 6.21
C TYR A 47 -1.87 -0.93 6.54
N SER A 48 -2.84 -1.71 7.05
CA SER A 48 -4.15 -1.15 7.42
C SER A 48 -4.01 0.02 8.39
N ASP A 49 -3.28 -0.17 9.49
CA ASP A 49 -3.12 0.86 10.52
C ASP A 49 -2.29 2.03 9.97
N LEU A 50 -1.19 1.73 9.29
CA LEU A 50 -0.28 2.73 8.74
C LEU A 50 -0.98 3.69 7.77
N ILE A 51 -1.87 3.19 6.90
CA ILE A 51 -2.63 4.04 5.97
C ILE A 51 -3.62 4.92 6.73
N LEU A 52 -4.36 4.35 7.67
CA LEU A 52 -5.41 5.06 8.40
C LEU A 52 -4.82 6.14 9.34
N GLU A 53 -3.71 5.84 10.00
CA GLU A 53 -3.03 6.76 10.92
C GLU A 53 -2.40 7.96 10.20
N ASN A 54 -2.02 7.80 8.93
CA ASN A 54 -1.38 8.85 8.14
C ASN A 54 -2.35 9.60 7.21
N GLN A 55 -3.64 9.25 7.17
CA GLN A 55 -4.62 10.01 6.42
C GLN A 55 -4.85 11.37 7.09
N LYS A 56 -4.69 12.45 6.33
CA LYS A 56 -5.00 13.81 6.81
C LYS A 56 -6.52 14.01 6.91
N ASN A 57 -6.94 15.02 7.68
CA ASN A 57 -8.36 15.37 7.85
C ASN A 57 -9.09 15.74 6.55
N ASP A 58 -8.37 16.16 5.51
CA ASP A 58 -8.92 16.47 4.18
C ASP A 58 -9.05 15.22 3.28
N GLY A 59 -8.65 14.05 3.79
CA GLY A 59 -8.67 12.77 3.08
C GLY A 59 -7.44 12.49 2.23
N SER A 60 -6.49 13.43 2.14
CA SER A 60 -5.20 13.24 1.46
C SER A 60 -4.19 12.48 2.32
N TRP A 61 -3.06 12.10 1.71
CA TRP A 61 -1.93 11.53 2.43
C TRP A 61 -0.69 12.44 2.33
N PRO A 62 0.08 12.62 3.41
CA PRO A 62 1.29 13.43 3.39
C PRO A 62 2.35 12.81 2.49
N THR A 63 3.28 13.63 2.01
CA THR A 63 4.42 13.14 1.23
C THR A 63 5.19 12.09 2.03
N ALA A 64 5.62 11.05 1.33
CA ALA A 64 6.41 9.95 1.85
C ALA A 64 7.69 9.82 1.00
N LYS A 65 8.09 8.59 0.63
CA LYS A 65 9.19 8.37 -0.29
C LYS A 65 8.80 8.89 -1.68
N ASN A 66 9.58 9.84 -2.18
CA ASN A 66 9.37 10.44 -3.50
C ASN A 66 9.53 9.38 -4.61
N PHE A 67 8.63 9.42 -5.58
CA PHE A 67 8.71 8.69 -6.84
C PHE A 67 8.54 9.66 -8.02
N HIS A 68 8.91 9.23 -9.23
CA HIS A 68 8.83 10.10 -10.39
C HIS A 68 7.37 10.42 -10.75
N GLY A 69 7.01 11.71 -10.76
CA GLY A 69 5.64 12.16 -10.99
C GLY A 69 4.77 12.26 -9.73
N ASP A 70 5.37 12.17 -8.53
CA ASP A 70 4.63 12.37 -7.28
C ASP A 70 4.00 13.78 -7.22
N SER A 71 2.73 13.80 -6.82
CA SER A 71 1.95 14.98 -6.51
C SER A 71 0.88 14.59 -5.50
N ASP A 72 0.37 15.55 -4.73
CA ASP A 72 -0.61 15.26 -3.67
C ASP A 72 -1.87 14.56 -4.22
N ILE A 73 -2.35 14.97 -5.40
CA ILE A 73 -3.50 14.34 -6.06
C ILE A 73 -3.20 12.93 -6.55
N PHE A 74 -2.02 12.71 -7.15
CA PHE A 74 -1.66 11.40 -7.70
C PHE A 74 -1.39 10.39 -6.59
N ARG A 75 -0.66 10.80 -5.55
CA ARG A 75 -0.46 10.01 -4.33
C ARG A 75 -1.79 9.64 -3.68
N THR A 76 -2.68 10.62 -3.47
CA THR A 76 -3.99 10.36 -2.85
C THR A 76 -4.80 9.38 -3.69
N ALA A 77 -4.80 9.52 -5.02
CA ALA A 77 -5.47 8.58 -5.92
C ALA A 77 -4.90 7.15 -5.80
N LEU A 78 -3.57 6.99 -5.72
CA LEU A 78 -2.91 5.70 -5.54
C LEU A 78 -3.23 5.07 -4.18
N MET A 79 -3.27 5.86 -3.11
CA MET A 79 -3.63 5.37 -1.77
C MET A 79 -5.08 4.89 -1.71
N ILE A 80 -6.01 5.64 -2.31
CA ILE A 80 -7.42 5.23 -2.43
C ILE A 80 -7.53 3.94 -3.26
N ASP A 81 -6.86 3.89 -4.41
CA ASP A 81 -6.84 2.72 -5.29
C ASP A 81 -6.25 1.48 -4.58
N ALA A 82 -5.26 1.66 -3.71
CA ALA A 82 -4.75 0.58 -2.86
C ALA A 82 -5.75 0.16 -1.78
N LEU A 83 -6.46 1.11 -1.14
CA LEU A 83 -7.49 0.82 -0.15
C LEU A 83 -8.66 -0.01 -0.72
N LEU A 84 -8.95 0.10 -2.02
CA LEU A 84 -9.96 -0.72 -2.70
C LEU A 84 -9.58 -2.22 -2.80
N THR A 85 -8.38 -2.60 -2.37
CA THR A 85 -7.98 -4.00 -2.29
C THR A 85 -8.31 -4.66 -0.95
N PHE A 86 -8.67 -3.87 0.07
CA PHE A 86 -8.98 -4.33 1.43
C PHE A 86 -10.39 -4.91 1.59
#